data_AF-A0A5S9MLI3-F1
#
_entry.id   AF-A0A5S9MLI3-F1
#
_cell.length_a   1.000
_cell.length_b   1.000
_cell.length_c   1.000
_cell.angle_alpha   90.00
_cell.angle_beta   90.00
_cell.angle_gamma   90.00
#
_symmetry.space_group_name_H-M   'P 1'
#
loop_
_entity.id
_entity.type
_entity.pdbx_description
1 polymer ?
#
loop_
_entity_poly.entity_id
_entity_poly.type
_entity_poly.pdbx_seq_one_letter_code
_entity_poly.pdbx_strand_id
1 'polypeptide(L)' 'MKTFRLIDLKIELDPQQDKMSSIPLRDGLIINKEDGENHWMIEALIPKKHRQVFERYSFSSTQK' A
#
# COMPACT_ATOMS: atom_id res chain seq x y z
N MET A 1 4.01 12.23 -16.02
CA MET A 1 3.32 11.45 -14.98
C MET A 1 2.48 10.37 -15.64
N LYS A 2 2.54 9.13 -15.13
CA LYS A 2 1.65 8.04 -15.57
C LYS A 2 0.81 7.55 -14.40
N THR A 3 -0.49 7.47 -14.63
CA THR A 3 -1.47 7.16 -13.59
C THR A 3 -2.30 5.96 -14.03
N PHE A 4 -2.45 4.99 -13.13
CA PHE A 4 -3.20 3.78 -13.36
C PHE A 4 -4.20 3.55 -12.23
N ARG A 5 -5.32 2.92 -12.56
CA ARG A 5 -6.27 2.46 -11.56
C ARG A 5 -5.68 1.28 -10.80
N LEU A 6 -5.70 1.33 -9.47
CA LEU A 6 -5.35 0.20 -8.63
C LEU A 6 -6.58 -0.73 -8.49
N ILE A 7 -6.45 -1.96 -8.97
CA ILE A 7 -7.56 -2.93 -9.00
C ILE A 7 -7.51 -3.97 -7.88
N ASP A 8 -6.32 -4.25 -7.33
CA ASP A 8 -6.13 -5.19 -6.23
C ASP A 8 -4.90 -4.79 -5.40
N LEU A 9 -4.93 -5.10 -4.11
CA LEU A 9 -3.84 -4.85 -3.17
C LEU A 9 -3.68 -6.06 -2.24
N LYS A 10 -2.50 -6.67 -2.27
CA LYS A 10 -2.11 -7.76 -1.38
C LYS A 10 -0.87 -7.37 -0.60
N ILE A 11 -0.87 -7.66 0.69
CA ILE A 11 0.26 -7.38 1.57
C ILE A 11 0.74 -8.69 2.20
N GLU A 12 2.03 -8.96 2.07
CA GLU A 12 2.72 -10.01 2.79
C GLU A 12 3.15 -9.47 4.16
N LEU A 13 2.51 -9.95 5.22
CA LEU A 13 2.77 -9.45 6.59
C LEU A 13 3.82 -10.29 7.33
N ASP A 14 4.03 -11.53 6.92
CA ASP A 14 5.02 -12.46 7.48
C ASP A 14 5.58 -13.35 6.35
N PRO A 15 6.85 -13.13 5.94
CA PRO A 15 7.50 -13.92 4.89
C PRO A 15 7.65 -15.40 5.22
N GLN A 16 7.58 -15.79 6.51
CA GLN A 16 7.70 -17.19 6.91
C GLN A 16 6.38 -17.95 6.85
N GLN A 17 5.24 -17.25 6.79
CA GLN A 17 3.92 -17.87 6.81
C GLN A 17 3.26 -17.98 5.43
N ASP A 18 3.96 -17.55 4.36
CA ASP A 18 3.51 -17.59 2.95
C ASP A 18 2.05 -17.10 2.76
N LYS A 19 1.62 -16.17 3.63
CA LYS A 19 0.23 -15.74 3.73
C LYS A 19 0.09 -14.31 3.27
N MET A 20 -0.30 -14.15 2.00
CA MET A 20 -0.73 -12.86 1.48
C MET A 20 -2.10 -12.48 2.03
N SER A 21 -2.18 -11.34 2.69
CA SER A 21 -3.45 -10.75 3.11
C SER A 21 -3.96 -9.83 2.01
N SER A 22 -5.02 -10.24 1.30
CA SER A 22 -5.72 -9.35 0.38
C SER A 22 -6.49 -8.29 1.17
N ILE A 23 -6.34 -7.03 0.75
CA ILE A 23 -7.06 -5.90 1.34
C ILE A 23 -8.12 -5.45 0.35
N PRO A 24 -9.41 -5.57 0.68
CA PRO A 24 -10.48 -5.16 -0.22
C PRO A 24 -10.37 -3.64 -0.47
N LEU A 25 -10.24 -3.28 -1.74
CA LEU A 25 -10.23 -1.89 -2.21
C LEU A 25 -11.66 -1.44 -2.50
N ARG A 26 -12.02 -0.25 -2.02
CA ARG A 26 -13.20 0.48 -2.51
C ARG A 26 -12.85 1.28 -3.76
N ASP A 27 -11.67 1.89 -3.74
CA ASP A 27 -11.07 2.57 -4.87
C ASP A 27 -9.56 2.65 -4.67
N GLY A 28 -8.81 2.95 -5.72
CA GLY A 28 -7.38 3.15 -5.60
C GLY A 28 -6.70 3.63 -6.87
N LEU A 29 -5.55 4.23 -6.65
CA LEU A 29 -4.73 4.89 -7.64
C LEU A 29 -3.26 4.50 -7.43
N ILE A 30 -2.57 4.22 -8.53
CA ILE A 30 -1.12 4.06 -8.52
C ILE A 30 -0.51 5.04 -9.54
N ILE A 31 0.46 5.83 -9.07
CA ILE A 31 1.10 6.90 -9.83
C ILE A 31 2.59 6.61 -9.94
N ASN A 32 3.09 6.53 -11.16
CA ASN A 32 4.53 6.65 -11.42
C ASN A 32 4.88 8.14 -11.43
N LYS A 33 5.71 8.56 -10.47
CA LYS A 33 6.09 9.97 -10.31
C LYS A 33 7.00 10.48 -11.44
N GLU A 34 7.68 9.58 -12.15
CA GLU A 34 8.63 9.90 -13.23
C GLU A 34 9.64 10.99 -12.80
N ASP A 35 10.08 10.96 -11.54
CA ASP A 35 10.96 11.96 -10.92
C ASP A 35 12.46 11.65 -11.07
N GLY A 36 12.80 10.67 -11.91
CA GLY A 36 14.18 10.18 -12.09
C GLY A 36 14.62 9.15 -11.04
N GLU A 37 13.90 9.03 -9.93
CA GLU A 37 14.26 8.20 -8.77
C GLU A 37 13.42 6.92 -8.66
N ASN A 38 12.70 6.55 -9.72
CA ASN A 38 11.79 5.38 -9.77
C ASN A 38 10.76 5.34 -8.62
N HIS A 39 10.30 6.49 -8.14
CA HIS A 39 9.29 6.52 -7.09
C HIS A 39 7.88 6.25 -7.63
N TRP A 40 7.17 5.39 -6.91
CA TRP A 40 5.76 5.10 -7.12
C TRP A 40 4.95 5.51 -5.90
N MET A 41 3.79 6.13 -6.12
CA MET A 41 2.85 6.49 -5.07
C MET A 41 1.58 5.64 -5.22
N ILE A 42 1.09 5.11 -4.10
CA ILE A 42 -0.15 4.35 -4.04
C ILE A 42 -1.11 5.08 -3.10
N GLU A 43 -2.31 5.37 -3.59
CA GLU A 43 -3.43 5.84 -2.78
C GLU A 43 -4.54 4.79 -2.83
N ALA A 44 -5.02 4.35 -1.68
CA ALA A 44 -6.01 3.27 -1.59
C ALA A 44 -7.12 3.63 -0.59
N LEU A 45 -8.37 3.60 -1.05
CA LEU A 45 -9.54 3.72 -0.19
C LEU A 45 -9.96 2.33 0.29
N ILE A 46 -9.78 2.05 1.57
CA ILE A 46 -10.01 0.72 2.17
C ILE A 46 -10.98 0.77 3.36
N PRO A 47 -11.62 -0.35 3.74
CA PRO A 47 -12.46 -0.39 4.93
C PRO A 47 -11.69 -0.10 6.22
N LYS A 48 -12.27 0.73 7.10
CA LYS A 48 -11.65 1.18 8.37
C LYS A 48 -11.18 0.03 9.28
N LYS A 49 -11.76 -1.17 9.17
CA LYS A 49 -11.32 -2.37 9.92
C LYS A 49 -9.85 -2.74 9.68
N HIS A 50 -9.28 -2.36 8.53
CA HIS A 50 -7.87 -2.63 8.20
C HIS A 50 -6.91 -1.57 8.76
N ARG A 51 -7.39 -0.51 9.41
CA ARG A 51 -6.57 0.58 9.95
C ARG A 51 -5.46 0.08 10.89
N GLN A 52 -5.78 -0.85 11.78
CA GLN A 52 -4.81 -1.43 12.72
C GLN A 52 -3.62 -2.11 12.04
N VAL A 53 -3.85 -2.71 10.85
CA VAL A 53 -2.77 -3.32 10.06
C VAL A 53 -1.74 -2.26 9.70
N PHE A 54 -2.17 -1.11 9.19
CA PHE A 54 -1.27 -0.05 8.76
C PHE A 54 -0.70 0.79 9.90
N GLU A 55 -1.45 1.02 10.99
CA GLU A 55 -0.96 1.75 12.17
C GLU A 55 0.23 1.06 12.83
N ARG A 56 0.28 -0.28 12.78
CA ARG A 56 1.43 -1.06 13.27
C ARG A 56 2.73 -0.73 12.53
N TYR A 57 2.64 -0.38 11.23
CA TYR A 57 3.81 -0.12 10.39
C TYR A 57 4.06 1.37 10.12
N SER A 58 3.10 2.26 10.42
CA SER A 58 3.28 3.71 10.25
C SER A 58 4.19 4.34 11.30
N PHE A 59 4.46 3.66 12.42
CA PHE A 59 5.26 4.19 13.52
C PHE A 59 6.79 3.95 13.39
N SER A 60 7.25 3.25 12.35
CA SER A 60 8.68 2.90 12.20
C SER A 60 9.51 3.91 11.39
N SER A 61 8.91 4.96 10.84
CA SER A 61 9.58 5.88 9.88
C SER A 61 9.87 7.30 10.42
N THR A 62 9.70 7.57 11.72
CA THR A 62 10.04 8.89 12.34
C THR A 62 11.39 8.91 13.07
N GLN A 63 12.28 7.94 12.82
CA GLN A 63 13.66 7.97 13.35
C GLN A 63 14.65 7.82 12.19
N LYS A 64 14.90 8.91 11.47
CA LYS A 64 16.18 9.21 10.81
C LYS A 64 16.31 10.71 10.62
#